data_AF-A0A5N5TA56-F1
#
_entry.id   AF-A0A5N5TA56-F1
#
_cell.length_a   1.000
_cell.length_b   1.000
_cell.length_c   1.000
_cell.angle_alpha   90.00
_cell.angle_beta   90.00
_cell.angle_gamma   90.00
#
_symmetry.space_group_name_H-M   'P 1'
#
loop_
_entity.id
_entity.type
_entity.pdbx_description
1 polymer ?
#
loop_
_entity_poly.entity_id
_entity_poly.type
_entity_poly.pdbx_seq_one_letter_code
_entity_poly.pdbx_strand_id
1 'polypeptide(L)'
;MEYEEAPKPADGRSCSGVREDLKACLYETDCVKKHKKTPRECLRTFDESIPQECYALRVTFFECKRSLLDTRQRFRGRKGY
;
A
#
# COMPACT_ATOMS: atom_id res chain seq x y z
N MET A 1 -28.82 -8.92 -0.81
CA MET A 1 -27.66 -8.25 -1.44
C MET A 1 -26.73 -7.94 -0.28
N GLU A 2 -25.85 -8.87 0.04
CA GLU A 2 -24.86 -8.67 1.09
C GLU A 2 -23.79 -7.77 0.50
N TYR A 3 -23.75 -6.53 1.00
CA TYR A 3 -22.62 -5.63 0.76
C TYR A 3 -21.52 -6.16 1.66
N GLU A 4 -20.50 -6.80 1.08
CA GLU A 4 -19.29 -7.14 1.82
C GLU A 4 -18.67 -5.82 2.29
N GLU A 5 -18.93 -5.45 3.54
CA GLU A 5 -18.28 -4.33 4.20
C GLU A 5 -16.81 -4.74 4.37
N ALA A 6 -15.99 -4.29 3.43
CA ALA A 6 -14.53 -4.37 3.52
C ALA A 6 -14.10 -3.89 4.92
N PRO A 7 -13.26 -4.66 5.64
CA PRO A 7 -12.86 -4.31 6.99
C PRO A 7 -12.23 -2.92 6.98
N LYS A 8 -12.84 -1.96 7.68
CA LYS A 8 -12.29 -0.61 7.78
C LYS A 8 -10.89 -0.70 8.43
N PRO A 9 -9.83 -0.14 7.81
CA PRO A 9 -8.51 -0.09 8.42
C PRO A 9 -8.60 0.52 9.82
N ALA A 10 -8.16 -0.22 10.83
CA ALA A 10 -8.22 0.19 12.24
C ALA A 10 -7.37 1.44 12.54
N ASP A 11 -6.52 1.84 11.60
CA ASP A 11 -5.74 3.07 11.63
C ASP A 11 -6.51 4.19 10.92
N GLY A 12 -7.09 5.14 11.66
CA GLY A 12 -7.63 6.42 11.13
C GLY A 12 -6.56 7.36 10.52
N ARG A 13 -5.41 6.81 10.13
CA ARG A 13 -4.28 7.50 9.53
C ARG A 13 -4.50 7.55 8.03
N SER A 14 -4.33 8.72 7.44
CA SER A 14 -4.38 8.91 5.99
C SER A 14 -3.52 7.86 5.26
N CYS A 15 -4.05 7.27 4.17
CA CYS A 15 -3.41 6.19 3.40
C CYS A 15 -3.35 4.81 4.09
N SER A 16 -4.16 4.56 5.13
CA SER A 16 -4.19 3.27 5.82
C SER A 16 -4.71 2.13 4.94
N GLY A 17 -5.74 2.36 4.13
CA GLY A 17 -6.25 1.37 3.17
C GLY A 17 -5.16 0.84 2.24
N VAL A 18 -4.48 1.75 1.51
CA VAL A 18 -3.39 1.35 0.59
C VAL A 18 -2.29 0.60 1.33
N ARG A 19 -2.04 0.96 2.59
CA ARG A 19 -1.00 0.34 3.39
C ARG A 19 -1.37 -1.10 3.74
N GLU A 20 -2.64 -1.37 4.04
CA GLU A 20 -3.14 -2.71 4.30
C GLU A 20 -3.11 -3.56 3.04
N ASP A 21 -3.54 -3.02 1.89
CA ASP A 21 -3.51 -3.73 0.62
C ASP A 21 -2.07 -4.05 0.19
N LEU A 22 -1.16 -3.07 0.30
CA LEU A 22 0.26 -3.29 0.02
C LEU A 22 0.86 -4.35 0.96
N LYS A 23 0.45 -4.34 2.24
CA LYS A 23 0.90 -5.32 3.23
C LYS A 23 0.40 -6.71 2.84
N ALA A 24 -0.90 -6.86 2.58
CA ALA A 24 -1.52 -8.12 2.16
C ALA A 24 -0.83 -8.69 0.91
N CYS A 25 -0.66 -7.85 -0.11
CA CYS A 25 0.02 -8.21 -1.36
C CYS A 25 1.45 -8.74 -1.10
N LEU A 26 2.23 -8.06 -0.26
CA LEU A 26 3.60 -8.48 0.06
C LEU A 26 3.64 -9.77 0.91
N TYR A 27 2.69 -9.99 1.81
CA TYR A 27 2.61 -11.24 2.59
C TYR A 27 2.29 -12.45 1.73
N GLU A 28 1.61 -12.27 0.59
CA GLU A 28 1.32 -13.38 -0.32
C GLU A 28 2.55 -13.83 -1.11
N THR A 29 3.49 -12.92 -1.36
CA THR A 29 4.70 -13.18 -2.17
C THR A 29 5.72 -14.09 -1.51
N ASP A 30 6.47 -14.80 -2.34
CA ASP A 30 7.55 -15.68 -1.91
C ASP A 30 8.70 -14.93 -1.23
N CYS A 31 8.89 -13.64 -1.53
CA CYS A 31 9.92 -12.84 -0.87
C CYS A 31 9.72 -12.76 0.65
N VAL A 32 8.48 -12.60 1.11
CA VAL A 32 8.18 -12.57 2.56
C VAL A 32 7.99 -13.97 3.11
N LYS A 33 7.31 -14.87 2.39
CA LYS A 33 7.03 -16.24 2.85
C LYS A 33 8.27 -17.14 2.90
N LYS A 34 9.05 -17.19 1.82
CA LYS A 34 10.20 -18.12 1.67
C LYS A 34 11.49 -17.49 2.16
N HIS A 35 11.78 -16.27 1.71
CA HIS A 35 13.06 -15.62 2.06
C HIS A 35 13.04 -14.94 3.43
N LYS A 36 11.87 -14.82 4.08
CA LYS A 36 11.67 -14.16 5.38
C LYS A 36 12.29 -12.75 5.44
N LYS A 37 12.41 -12.09 4.28
CA LYS A 37 12.91 -10.72 4.17
C LYS A 37 11.83 -9.76 4.63
N THR A 38 12.25 -8.57 5.07
CA THR A 38 11.27 -7.52 5.36
C THR A 38 10.60 -7.06 4.07
N PRO A 39 9.30 -6.67 4.08
CA PRO A 39 8.61 -6.18 2.89
C PRO A 39 9.34 -4.97 2.24
N ARG A 40 10.07 -4.20 3.05
CA ARG A 40 10.92 -3.08 2.59
C ARG A 40 12.14 -3.55 1.81
N GLU A 41 12.76 -4.65 2.22
CA GLU A 41 13.85 -5.28 1.47
C GLU A 41 13.36 -5.86 0.16
N CYS A 42 12.26 -6.61 0.18
CA CYS A 42 11.63 -7.17 -1.02
C CYS A 42 11.38 -6.11 -2.11
N LEU A 43 10.87 -4.95 -1.69
CA LEU A 43 10.64 -3.81 -2.59
C LEU A 43 11.92 -3.09 -3.06
N ARG A 44 13.03 -3.23 -2.34
CA ARG A 44 14.34 -2.64 -2.69
C ARG A 44 15.12 -3.52 -3.65
N THR A 45 15.09 -4.84 -3.43
CA THR A 45 15.81 -5.81 -4.26
C THR A 45 15.11 -6.09 -5.58
N PHE A 46 13.87 -5.60 -5.76
CA PHE A 46 13.04 -5.86 -6.93
C PHE A 46 13.00 -7.37 -7.25
N ASP A 47 12.69 -8.18 -6.25
CA ASP A 47 12.62 -9.63 -6.45
C ASP A 47 11.53 -9.96 -7.49
N GLU A 48 11.84 -10.88 -8.41
CA GLU A 48 10.96 -11.34 -9.49
C GLU A 48 9.68 -12.03 -8.99
N SER A 49 9.68 -12.42 -7.72
CA SER A 49 8.55 -13.05 -7.03
C SER A 49 7.41 -12.10 -6.67
N ILE A 50 7.59 -10.80 -6.88
CA ILE A 50 6.60 -9.77 -6.54
C ILE A 50 5.80 -9.41 -7.80
N PRO A 51 4.47 -9.60 -7.81
CA PRO A 51 3.65 -9.23 -8.96
C PRO A 51 3.64 -7.70 -9.16
N GLN A 52 3.42 -7.28 -10.40
CA GLN A 52 3.34 -5.85 -10.76
C GLN A 52 2.25 -5.10 -9.98
N GLU A 53 1.20 -5.79 -9.55
CA GLU A 53 0.13 -5.24 -8.72
C GLU A 53 0.64 -4.70 -7.38
N CYS A 54 1.54 -5.41 -6.70
CA CYS A 54 2.15 -4.91 -5.46
C CYS A 54 3.01 -3.66 -5.71
N TYR A 55 3.65 -3.56 -6.88
CA TYR A 55 4.40 -2.36 -7.26
C TYR A 55 3.48 -1.19 -7.57
N ALA A 56 2.31 -1.43 -8.18
CA ALA A 56 1.29 -0.41 -8.37
C ALA A 56 0.79 0.12 -7.01
N LEU A 57 0.49 -0.77 -6.06
CA LEU A 57 0.12 -0.40 -4.68
C LEU A 57 1.22 0.39 -3.96
N ARG A 58 2.50 0.09 -4.24
CA ARG A 58 3.63 0.88 -3.71
C ARG A 58 3.60 2.31 -4.24
N VAL A 59 3.33 2.49 -5.53
CA VAL A 59 3.24 3.79 -6.17
C VAL A 59 2.06 4.58 -5.60
N THR A 60 0.88 3.98 -5.51
CA THR A 60 -0.30 4.65 -4.93
C THR A 60 -0.07 5.03 -3.46
N PHE A 61 0.59 4.18 -2.66
CA PHE A 61 0.95 4.50 -1.28
C PHE A 61 1.91 5.69 -1.21
N PHE A 62 2.89 5.73 -2.11
CA PHE A 62 3.85 6.84 -2.19
C PHE A 62 3.16 8.14 -2.63
N GLU A 63 2.26 8.09 -3.60
CA GLU A 63 1.47 9.23 -4.05
C GLU A 63 0.54 9.74 -2.95
N CYS A 64 -0.11 8.85 -2.22
CA CYS A 64 -0.96 9.21 -1.10
C CYS A 64 -0.15 9.94 -0.02
N LYS A 65 1.01 9.39 0.36
CA LYS A 65 1.92 10.03 1.32
C LYS A 65 2.46 11.37 0.81
N ARG A 66 2.79 11.46 -0.48
CA ARG A 66 3.22 12.71 -1.13
C ARG A 66 2.11 13.76 -1.10
N SER A 67 0.86 13.37 -1.34
CA SER A 67 -0.30 14.26 -1.25
C SER A 67 -0.53 14.81 0.16
N LEU A 68 -0.05 14.15 1.22
CA LEU A 68 -0.13 14.67 2.59
C LEU A 68 0.87 15.81 2.84
N LEU A 69 2.03 15.75 2.18
CA LEU A 69 3.08 16.76 2.28
C LEU A 69 2.90 17.90 1.28
N ASP A 70 2.14 17.66 0.20
CA ASP A 70 1.88 18.66 -0.82
C ASP A 70 0.94 19.75 -0.30
N THR A 71 1.49 20.95 -0.08
CA THR A 71 0.75 22.11 0.41
C THR A 71 -0.29 22.62 -0.59
N ARG A 72 -0.15 22.33 -1.89
CA ARG A 72 -1.10 22.72 -2.94
C ARG A 72 -2.39 21.90 -2.88
N GLN A 73 -2.30 20.68 -2.35
CA GLN A 73 -3.44 19.78 -2.15
C GLN A 73 -4.28 20.16 -0.92
N ARG A 74 -3.81 21.09 -0.06
CA ARG A 74 -4.57 21.57 1.10
C ARG A 74 -5.90 22.21 0.73
N PHE A 75 -5.93 22.96 -0.37
CA PHE A 75 -7.14 23.65 -0.84
C PHE A 75 -7.99 22.81 -1.79
N ARG A 76 -7.39 21.85 -2.51
CA ARG A 76 -8.07 21.02 -3.51
C ARG A 76 -8.64 19.71 -2.95
N GLY A 77 -8.34 19.40 -1.69
CA GLY A 77 -8.66 18.11 -1.11
C GLY A 77 -7.59 17.07 -1.42
N ARG A 78 -7.48 16.07 -0.54
CA ARG A 78 -6.53 14.96 -0.69
C ARG A 78 -7.06 14.00 -1.77
N LYS A 79 -6.15 13.41 -2.56
CA LYS A 79 -6.50 12.24 -3.38
C LYS A 79 -6.90 11.10 -2.43
N GLY A 80 -8.14 10.66 -2.52
CA GLY A 80 -8.69 9.62 -1.65
C GLY A 80 -8.16 8.23 -2.00
N TYR A 81 -7.90 7.45 -0.96
CA TYR A 81 -7.88 5.99 -0.95
C TYR A 81 -8.38 5.54 0.41
#